data_AF-A0A5C6CMY9-F1
#
_entry.id   AF-A0A5C6CMY9-F1
#
_cell.length_a   1.000
_cell.length_b   1.000
_cell.length_c   1.000
_cell.angle_alpha   90.00
_cell.angle_beta   90.00
_cell.angle_gamma   90.00
#
_symmetry.space_group_name_H-M   'P 1'
#
loop_
_entity.id
_entity.type
_entity.pdbx_description
1 polymer ?
#
loop_
_entity_poly.entity_id
_entity_poly.type
_entity_poly.pdbx_seq_one_letter_code
_entity_poly.pdbx_strand_id
1 'polypeptide(L)'
;MEKQDFVDQIACYTAKTRGKLHALYDCMSTTSGSIQISYRRVRGTTYGPYMSYRFRENGKQCCLYIGSSRPEQMLARQMMHEKFAADKERHAMDHLLIQARKQVKESKKNLEQELAKVGLTMKGWEVNGWRKVGARR
;
A
#
# COMPACT_ATOMS: atom_id res chain seq x y z
N MET A 1 -20.38 37.24 -16.78
CA MET A 1 -21.71 36.60 -16.70
C MET A 1 -21.48 35.19 -16.21
N GLU A 2 -21.52 35.02 -14.89
CA GLU A 2 -21.45 33.71 -14.25
C GLU A 2 -22.69 32.89 -14.64
N LYS A 3 -22.48 31.67 -15.11
CA LYS A 3 -23.52 30.64 -15.09
C LYS A 3 -22.99 29.51 -14.22
N GLN A 4 -23.32 29.63 -12.94
CA GLN A 4 -23.51 28.50 -12.05
C GLN A 4 -24.55 27.58 -12.67
N ASP A 5 -24.12 26.39 -13.09
CA ASP A 5 -24.94 25.19 -13.22
C ASP A 5 -24.04 24.00 -12.83
N PHE A 6 -23.66 23.97 -11.55
CA PHE A 6 -22.94 22.86 -10.90
C PHE A 6 -23.92 22.11 -9.98
N VAL A 7 -25.12 21.82 -10.49
CA VAL A 7 -26.20 21.16 -9.75
C VAL A 7 -26.56 19.86 -10.46
N ASP A 8 -26.28 18.76 -9.78
CA ASP A 8 -26.99 17.46 -9.85
C ASP A 8 -27.07 16.71 -11.17
N GLN A 9 -25.94 16.57 -11.87
CA GLN A 9 -25.75 15.45 -12.82
C GLN A 9 -24.88 14.32 -12.26
N ILE A 10 -25.03 14.02 -10.96
CA ILE A 10 -24.86 12.64 -10.48
C ILE A 10 -26.12 11.86 -10.94
N ALA A 11 -26.34 11.85 -12.25
CA ALA A 11 -27.49 11.25 -12.88
C ALA A 11 -27.46 9.75 -12.57
N CYS A 12 -28.49 9.29 -11.84
CA CYS A 12 -29.01 7.92 -11.88
C CYS A 12 -27.90 6.86 -12.04
N TYR A 13 -27.26 6.48 -10.94
CA TYR A 13 -26.43 5.26 -10.91
C TYR A 13 -27.32 4.07 -11.24
N THR A 14 -27.34 3.66 -12.50
CA THR A 14 -27.96 2.40 -12.88
C THR A 14 -27.33 1.28 -12.04
N ALA A 15 -28.11 0.27 -11.66
CA ALA A 15 -27.62 -0.87 -10.87
C ALA A 15 -26.34 -1.51 -11.47
N LYS A 16 -26.19 -1.42 -12.79
CA LYS A 16 -25.01 -1.88 -13.55
C LYS A 16 -23.73 -1.10 -13.23
N THR A 17 -23.80 0.22 -13.07
CA THR A 17 -22.65 1.06 -12.70
C THR A 17 -22.23 0.81 -11.25
N ARG A 18 -23.21 0.67 -10.35
CA ARG A 18 -22.97 0.34 -8.94
C ARG A 18 -22.31 -1.03 -8.78
N GLY A 19 -22.78 -2.04 -9.51
CA GLY A 19 -22.18 -3.38 -9.50
C GLY A 19 -20.72 -3.39 -9.97
N LYS A 20 -20.38 -2.60 -11.01
CA LYS A 20 -18.99 -2.45 -11.47
C LYS A 20 -18.09 -1.77 -10.45
N LEU A 21 -18.58 -0.74 -9.78
CA LEU A 21 -17.81 -0.02 -8.76
C LEU A 21 -17.56 -0.89 -7.53
N HIS A 22 -18.55 -1.68 -7.10
CA HIS A 22 -18.36 -2.69 -6.05
C HIS A 22 -17.32 -3.72 -6.47
N ALA A 23 -17.43 -4.29 -7.67
CA ALA A 23 -16.43 -5.24 -8.17
C ALA A 23 -15.02 -4.63 -8.23
N LEU A 24 -14.90 -3.35 -8.60
CA LEU A 24 -13.64 -2.63 -8.57
C LEU A 24 -13.11 -2.47 -7.14
N TYR A 25 -13.96 -2.07 -6.20
CA TYR A 25 -13.58 -1.94 -4.79
C TYR A 25 -13.12 -3.26 -4.19
N ASP A 26 -13.90 -4.32 -4.36
CA ASP A 26 -13.61 -5.66 -3.85
C ASP A 26 -12.29 -6.18 -4.44
N CYS A 27 -12.10 -6.01 -5.74
CA CYS A 27 -10.86 -6.36 -6.42
C CYS A 27 -9.67 -5.53 -5.90
N MET A 28 -9.83 -4.22 -5.75
CA MET A 28 -8.79 -3.35 -5.19
C MET A 28 -8.49 -3.66 -3.72
N SER A 29 -9.45 -4.15 -2.94
CA SER A 29 -9.24 -4.49 -1.54
C SER A 29 -8.43 -5.78 -1.34
N THR A 30 -8.56 -6.71 -2.29
CA THR A 30 -7.93 -8.04 -2.21
C THR A 30 -6.67 -8.16 -3.06
N THR A 31 -6.47 -7.27 -4.03
CA THR A 31 -5.35 -7.34 -4.97
C THR A 31 -4.49 -6.08 -4.99
N SER A 32 -3.23 -6.27 -5.38
CA SER A 32 -2.29 -5.20 -5.68
C SER A 32 -2.22 -5.01 -7.19
N GLY A 33 -2.34 -3.77 -7.63
CA GLY A 33 -2.49 -3.44 -9.04
C GLY A 33 -2.39 -1.93 -9.30
N SER A 34 -2.57 -1.54 -10.55
CA SER A 34 -2.47 -0.15 -10.99
C SER A 34 -3.64 0.23 -11.88
N ILE A 35 -4.11 1.47 -11.76
CA ILE A 35 -5.00 2.04 -12.77
C ILE A 35 -4.16 2.49 -13.97
N GLN A 36 -4.58 2.05 -15.14
CA GLN A 36 -4.02 2.41 -16.44
C GLN A 36 -5.02 3.29 -17.18
N ILE A 37 -4.53 4.42 -17.69
CA ILE A 37 -5.28 5.33 -18.55
C ILE A 37 -4.80 5.12 -19.98
N SER A 38 -5.73 4.93 -20.91
CA SER A 38 -5.43 4.78 -22.32
C SER A 38 -6.28 5.71 -23.17
N TYR A 39 -5.75 6.09 -24.33
CA TYR A 39 -6.43 6.89 -25.34
C TYR A 39 -6.40 6.12 -26.66
N ARG A 40 -7.45 6.22 -27.46
CA ARG A 40 -7.53 5.58 -28.78
C ARG A 40 -7.57 6.66 -29.85
N ARG A 41 -6.78 6.51 -30.92
CA ARG A 41 -6.84 7.41 -32.07
C ARG A 41 -7.57 6.71 -33.21
N VAL A 42 -8.63 7.33 -33.73
CA VAL A 42 -9.43 6.82 -34.85
C VAL A 42 -9.64 7.95 -35.85
N ARG A 43 -9.18 7.77 -37.09
CA ARG A 43 -9.31 8.75 -38.20
C ARG A 43 -8.85 10.16 -37.83
N GLY A 44 -7.73 10.28 -37.11
CA GLY A 44 -7.17 11.56 -36.68
C GLY A 44 -7.75 12.10 -35.37
N THR A 45 -8.90 11.61 -34.91
CA THR A 45 -9.55 12.01 -33.65
C THR A 45 -9.09 11.12 -32.48
N THR A 46 -8.87 11.71 -31.31
CA THR A 46 -8.50 11.00 -30.08
C THR A 46 -9.74 10.80 -29.19
N TYR A 47 -9.97 9.57 -28.75
CA TYR A 47 -11.05 9.15 -27.87
C TYR A 47 -10.49 8.68 -26.52
N GLY A 48 -11.24 8.94 -25.46
CA GLY A 48 -10.88 8.61 -24.09
C GLY A 48 -11.01 9.81 -23.14
N PRO A 49 -10.41 9.75 -21.94
CA PRO A 49 -9.60 8.64 -21.43
C PRO A 49 -10.42 7.38 -21.12
N TYR A 50 -9.84 6.22 -21.40
CA TYR A 50 -10.33 4.90 -21.02
C TYR A 50 -9.55 4.41 -19.80
N MET A 51 -10.24 4.12 -18.70
CA MET A 51 -9.60 3.68 -17.46
C MET A 51 -9.80 2.18 -17.22
N SER A 52 -8.75 1.52 -16.75
CA SER A 52 -8.79 0.11 -16.37
C SER A 52 -7.91 -0.16 -15.16
N TYR A 53 -8.34 -1.03 -14.26
CA TYR A 53 -7.52 -1.52 -13.16
C TYR A 53 -6.82 -2.82 -13.58
N ARG A 54 -5.50 -2.82 -13.58
CA ARG A 54 -4.67 -3.99 -13.92
C ARG A 54 -4.05 -4.57 -12.67
N PHE A 55 -4.23 -5.86 -12.47
CA PHE A 55 -3.75 -6.58 -11.29
C PHE A 55 -3.24 -7.97 -11.69
N ARG A 56 -2.62 -8.67 -10.74
CA ARG A 56 -2.20 -10.05 -10.91
C ARG A 56 -2.99 -10.95 -9.98
N GLU A 57 -3.45 -12.07 -10.51
CA GLU A 57 -4.16 -13.10 -9.77
C GLU A 57 -3.71 -14.47 -10.29
N ASN A 58 -3.27 -15.36 -9.39
CA ASN A 58 -2.78 -16.70 -9.74
C ASN A 58 -1.70 -16.68 -10.85
N GLY A 59 -0.77 -15.71 -10.79
CA GLY A 59 0.30 -15.53 -11.77
C GLY A 59 -0.12 -14.92 -13.11
N LYS A 60 -1.43 -14.74 -13.36
CA LYS A 60 -1.96 -14.15 -14.60
C LYS A 60 -2.19 -12.65 -14.45
N GLN A 61 -2.03 -11.91 -15.55
CA GLN A 61 -2.39 -10.49 -15.60
C GLN A 61 -3.87 -10.34 -15.93
N CYS A 62 -4.61 -9.71 -15.02
CA CYS A 62 -6.03 -9.44 -15.13
C CYS A 62 -6.27 -7.94 -15.34
N CYS A 63 -7.45 -7.62 -15.89
CA CYS A 63 -7.84 -6.25 -16.20
C CYS A 63 -9.33 -6.07 -15.94
N LEU A 64 -9.69 -5.11 -15.08
CA LEU A 64 -11.06 -4.67 -14.87
C LEU A 64 -11.26 -3.33 -15.58
N TYR A 65 -12.12 -3.30 -16.59
CA TYR A 65 -12.42 -2.07 -17.31
C TYR A 65 -13.39 -1.20 -16.49
N ILE A 66 -12.95 0.02 -16.18
CA ILE A 66 -13.69 0.96 -15.34
C ILE A 66 -14.69 1.74 -16.20
N GLY A 67 -14.27 2.18 -17.38
CA GLY A 67 -15.11 2.96 -18.28
C GLY A 67 -14.40 4.16 -18.87
N SER A 68 -15.16 4.93 -19.65
CA SER A 68 -14.77 6.23 -20.19
C SER A 68 -15.66 7.37 -19.71
N SER A 69 -16.68 7.09 -18.91
CA SER A 69 -17.57 8.15 -18.42
C SER A 69 -16.88 8.97 -17.33
N ARG A 70 -17.03 10.30 -17.38
CA ARG A 70 -16.41 11.21 -16.40
C ARG A 70 -16.76 10.87 -14.94
N PRO A 71 -18.02 10.50 -14.59
CA PRO A 71 -18.36 10.12 -13.22
C PRO A 71 -17.61 8.88 -12.74
N GLU A 72 -17.56 7.80 -13.55
CA GLU A 72 -16.83 6.57 -13.21
C GLU A 72 -15.33 6.84 -12.98
N GLN A 73 -14.74 7.71 -13.80
CA GLN A 73 -13.35 8.10 -13.66
C GLN A 73 -13.09 8.89 -12.38
N MET A 74 -13.98 9.81 -12.01
CA MET A 74 -13.83 10.60 -10.78
C MET A 74 -13.89 9.71 -9.54
N LEU A 75 -14.86 8.79 -9.48
CA LEU A 75 -14.96 7.81 -8.39
C LEU A 75 -13.72 6.92 -8.31
N ALA A 76 -13.29 6.36 -9.43
CA ALA A 76 -12.11 5.49 -9.44
C ALA A 76 -10.85 6.23 -8.96
N ARG A 77 -10.70 7.51 -9.32
CA ARG A 77 -9.61 8.36 -8.81
C ARG A 77 -9.72 8.60 -7.32
N GLN A 78 -10.92 8.88 -6.80
CA GLN A 78 -11.15 9.07 -5.38
C GLN A 78 -10.82 7.81 -4.58
N MET A 79 -11.35 6.65 -5.01
CA MET A 79 -11.09 5.35 -4.37
C MET A 79 -9.59 5.01 -4.37
N MET A 80 -8.88 5.31 -5.46
CA MET A 80 -7.42 5.13 -5.51
C MET A 80 -6.70 6.08 -4.57
N HIS A 81 -7.13 7.34 -4.47
CA HIS A 81 -6.50 8.30 -3.58
C HIS A 81 -6.60 7.84 -2.11
N GLU A 82 -7.78 7.38 -1.70
CA GLU A 82 -8.02 6.81 -0.37
C GLU A 82 -7.15 5.56 -0.13
N LYS A 83 -7.10 4.63 -1.11
CA LYS A 83 -6.24 3.45 -1.01
C LYS A 83 -4.75 3.81 -0.94
N PHE A 84 -4.27 4.73 -1.78
CA PHE A 84 -2.88 5.15 -1.79
C PHE A 84 -2.47 5.83 -0.49
N ALA A 85 -3.37 6.61 0.13
CA ALA A 85 -3.11 7.19 1.44
C ALA A 85 -2.89 6.10 2.50
N ALA A 86 -3.78 5.10 2.55
CA ALA A 86 -3.66 3.96 3.46
C ALA A 86 -2.38 3.13 3.19
N ASP A 87 -2.08 2.84 1.93
CA ASP A 87 -0.88 2.10 1.53
C ASP A 87 0.41 2.87 1.91
N LYS A 88 0.41 4.20 1.74
CA LYS A 88 1.55 5.05 2.11
C LYS A 88 1.81 5.02 3.62
N GLU A 89 0.77 5.13 4.44
CA GLU A 89 0.88 5.03 5.90
C GLU A 89 1.40 3.66 6.31
N ARG A 90 0.85 2.59 5.72
CA ARG A 90 1.32 1.22 5.96
C ARG A 90 2.80 1.04 5.63
N HIS A 91 3.23 1.49 4.44
CA HIS A 91 4.63 1.41 4.04
C HIS A 91 5.56 2.21 4.97
N ALA A 92 5.11 3.38 5.43
CA ALA A 92 5.87 4.15 6.41
C ALA A 92 6.02 3.39 7.74
N MET A 93 4.95 2.76 8.23
CA MET A 93 4.99 1.93 9.44
C MET A 93 5.89 0.70 9.27
N ASP A 94 5.79 0.01 8.14
CA ASP A 94 6.64 -1.15 7.83
C ASP A 94 8.12 -0.75 7.83
N HIS A 95 8.44 0.41 7.24
CA HIS A 95 9.80 0.94 7.23
C HIS A 95 10.32 1.25 8.64
N LEU A 96 9.53 1.93 9.47
CA LEU A 96 9.89 2.21 10.87
C LEU A 96 10.10 0.91 11.67
N LEU A 97 9.26 -0.10 11.45
CA LEU A 97 9.37 -1.39 12.10
C LEU A 97 10.63 -2.15 11.68
N ILE A 98 11.01 -2.07 10.40
CA ILE A 98 12.29 -2.61 9.90
C ILE A 98 13.47 -1.90 10.58
N GLN A 99 13.43 -0.56 10.66
CA GLN A 99 14.47 0.22 11.31
C GLN A 99 14.58 -0.10 12.81
N ALA A 100 13.46 -0.19 13.52
CA ALA A 100 13.42 -0.54 14.93
C ALA A 100 14.01 -1.94 15.18
N ARG A 101 13.63 -2.94 14.37
CA ARG A 101 14.21 -4.30 14.45
C ARG A 101 15.72 -4.30 14.21
N LYS A 102 16.20 -3.50 13.26
CA LYS A 102 17.63 -3.36 12.98
C LYS A 102 18.36 -2.74 14.17
N GLN A 103 17.82 -1.66 14.74
CA GLN A 103 18.40 -1.00 15.90
C GLN A 103 18.45 -1.92 17.12
N VAL A 104 17.36 -2.67 17.41
CA VAL A 104 17.34 -3.66 18.50
C VAL A 104 18.41 -4.73 18.31
N LYS A 105 18.59 -5.21 17.08
CA LYS A 105 19.64 -6.20 16.75
C LYS A 105 21.04 -5.64 16.98
N GLU A 106 21.30 -4.40 16.57
CA GLU A 106 22.58 -3.72 16.78
C GLU A 106 22.85 -3.45 18.26
N SER A 107 21.89 -2.90 18.99
CA SER A 107 22.00 -2.66 20.43
C SER A 107 22.24 -3.95 21.20
N LYS A 108 21.57 -5.05 20.83
CA LYS A 108 21.82 -6.37 21.43
C LYS A 108 23.25 -6.84 21.18
N LYS A 109 23.75 -6.72 19.94
CA LYS A 109 25.13 -7.09 19.61
C LYS A 109 26.15 -6.27 20.42
N ASN A 110 25.92 -4.97 20.57
CA ASN A 110 26.79 -4.10 21.36
C ASN A 110 26.76 -4.52 22.85
N LEU A 111 25.58 -4.83 23.40
CA LEU A 111 25.44 -5.33 24.77
C LEU A 111 26.20 -6.65 24.97
N GLU A 112 26.09 -7.60 24.02
CA GLU A 112 26.85 -8.85 24.05
C GLU A 112 28.37 -8.61 24.08
N GLN A 113 28.85 -7.64 23.30
CA GLN A 113 30.26 -7.24 23.29
C GLN A 113 30.72 -6.62 24.62
N GLU A 114 29.92 -5.73 25.21
CA GLU A 114 30.25 -5.13 26.51
C GLU A 114 30.23 -6.16 27.64
N LEU A 115 29.26 -7.06 27.66
CA LEU A 115 29.19 -8.15 28.64
C LEU A 115 30.39 -9.10 28.52
N ALA A 116 30.84 -9.40 27.30
CA ALA A 116 32.01 -10.24 27.08
C ALA A 116 33.29 -9.65 27.70
N LYS A 117 33.44 -8.31 27.73
CA LYS A 117 34.60 -7.65 28.37
C LYS A 117 34.71 -7.94 29.86
N VAL A 118 33.59 -8.18 30.53
CA VAL A 118 33.52 -8.53 31.96
C VAL A 118 33.36 -10.03 32.20
N GLY A 119 33.50 -10.86 31.16
CA GLY A 119 33.40 -12.32 31.25
C GLY A 119 31.97 -12.87 31.36
N LEU A 120 30.97 -12.04 31.04
CA LEU A 120 29.56 -12.44 30.95
C LEU A 120 29.18 -12.78 29.50
N THR A 121 28.16 -13.61 29.31
CA THR A 121 27.64 -13.99 27.98
C THR A 121 26.13 -13.89 27.93
N MET A 122 25.54 -13.72 26.75
CA MET A 122 24.08 -13.78 26.57
C MET A 122 23.62 -15.05 25.86
N LYS A 123 22.47 -15.58 26.27
CA LYS A 123 21.71 -16.60 25.55
C LYS A 123 20.29 -16.07 25.35
N GLY A 124 19.91 -15.77 24.10
CA GLY A 124 18.65 -15.06 23.86
C GLY A 124 18.70 -13.64 24.44
N TRP A 125 17.92 -13.37 25.48
CA TRP A 125 17.94 -12.11 26.23
C TRP A 125 18.45 -12.27 27.67
N GLU A 126 18.88 -13.47 28.05
CA GLU A 126 19.34 -13.78 29.41
C GLU A 126 20.86 -13.60 29.52
N VAL A 127 21.31 -12.90 30.56
CA VAL A 127 22.73 -12.70 30.89
C VAL A 127 23.21 -13.82 31.82
N ASN A 128 24.30 -14.48 31.43
CA ASN A 128 24.90 -15.62 32.10
C ASN A 128 26.36 -15.33 32.49
N GLY A 129 26.91 -16.14 33.39
CA GLY A 129 28.33 -16.10 33.77
C GLY A 129 28.66 -15.38 35.07
N TRP A 130 27.66 -14.86 35.79
CA TRP A 130 27.83 -14.10 37.05
C TRP A 130 28.76 -14.76 38.08
N ARG A 131 28.71 -16.09 38.21
CA ARG A 131 29.53 -16.84 39.18
C ARG A 131 31.04 -16.78 38.89
N LYS A 132 31.44 -16.51 37.65
CA LYS A 132 32.85 -16.43 37.23
C LYS A 132 33.47 -15.06 37.48
N VAL A 133 32.65 -14.02 37.60
CA VAL A 133 33.11 -12.63 37.71
C VAL A 133 33.65 -12.30 39.12
N GLY A 134 33.19 -13.02 40.16
CA GLY A 134 33.59 -12.79 41.56
C GLY A 134 34.72 -13.68 42.11
N ALA A 135 35.30 -14.58 41.32
CA ALA A 135 36.29 -15.56 41.80
C ALA A 135 37.76 -15.04 41.80
N ARG A 136 37.99 -13.77 41.43
CA ARG A 136 39.28 -13.11 41.63
C ARG A 136 39.26 -12.38 42.98
N ARG A 137 39.68 -13.07 44.04
CA ARG A 137 40.21 -12.47 45.27
C ARG A 137 41.63 -12.97 45.46
#